data_AF-A0A949V204-F1
#
_entry.id   AF-A0A949V204-F1
#
_cell.length_a   1.000
_cell.length_b   1.000
_cell.length_c   1.000
_cell.angle_alpha   90.00
_cell.angle_beta   90.00
_cell.angle_gamma   90.00
#
_symmetry.space_group_name_H-M   'P 1'
#
loop_
_entity.id
_entity.type
_entity.pdbx_description
1 polymer ?
#
loop_
_entity_poly.entity_id
_entity_poly.type
_entity_poly.pdbx_seq_one_letter_code
_entity_poly.pdbx_strand_id
1 'polypeptide(L)'
;MAEQVFQQINRLRKSGELDAAWELGCTTVQQNPSDSFLKGAFFWVCYAYLKDVRDTIKARAAAGKSEFTPTRQEAERIDFLLDWIIWLDLPDSGFEYRSLLLIFQANLEHFPKLMLLLAKHAKTLFSPEDKQPFITEKGESPK
;
A
#
# COMPACT_ATOMS: atom_id res chain seq x y z
N MET A 1 20.95 -22.00 -9.02
CA MET A 1 19.51 -22.27 -8.82
C MET A 1 18.71 -21.32 -9.70
N ALA A 2 17.61 -21.76 -10.30
CA ALA A 2 16.75 -20.91 -11.10
C ALA A 2 16.03 -19.88 -10.21
N GLU A 3 15.88 -18.66 -10.72
CA GLU A 3 15.17 -17.57 -10.03
C GLU A 3 13.68 -17.93 -9.88
N GLN A 4 13.16 -17.86 -8.66
CA GLN A 4 11.74 -18.14 -8.40
C GLN A 4 10.87 -17.00 -8.92
N VAL A 5 9.61 -17.28 -9.29
CA VAL A 5 8.71 -16.30 -9.90
C VAL A 5 8.50 -15.06 -9.03
N PHE A 6 8.33 -15.22 -7.71
CA PHE A 6 8.19 -14.08 -6.80
C PHE A 6 9.45 -13.19 -6.76
N GLN A 7 10.64 -13.77 -7.00
CA GLN A 7 11.90 -13.02 -7.09
C GLN A 7 11.94 -12.20 -8.38
N GLN A 8 11.46 -12.78 -9.49
CA GLN A 8 11.34 -12.08 -10.77
C GLN A 8 10.39 -10.89 -10.67
N ILE A 9 9.21 -11.06 -10.06
CA ILE A 9 8.25 -9.97 -9.82
C ILE A 9 8.92 -8.84 -9.02
N ASN A 10 9.63 -9.20 -7.95
CA ASN A 10 10.35 -8.23 -7.12
C ASN A 10 11.46 -7.52 -7.89
N ARG A 11 12.19 -8.24 -8.76
CA ARG A 11 13.25 -7.68 -9.60
C ARG A 11 12.68 -6.67 -10.58
N LEU A 12 11.62 -7.03 -11.32
CA LEU A 12 10.93 -6.16 -12.28
C LEU A 12 10.40 -4.89 -11.61
N ARG A 13 9.74 -5.02 -10.45
CA ARG A 13 9.27 -3.87 -9.67
C ARG A 13 10.43 -2.95 -9.26
N LYS A 14 11.56 -3.51 -8.82
CA LYS A 14 12.74 -2.74 -8.40
C LYS A 14 13.50 -2.14 -9.57
N SER A 15 13.42 -2.71 -10.77
CA SER A 15 14.02 -2.12 -12.00
C SER A 15 13.16 -1.02 -12.62
N GLY A 16 11.96 -0.76 -12.10
CA GLY A 16 11.03 0.22 -12.64
C GLY A 16 10.14 -0.32 -13.76
N GLU A 17 10.24 -1.61 -14.08
CA GLU A 17 9.40 -2.29 -15.07
C GLU A 17 8.06 -2.70 -14.46
N LEU A 18 7.29 -1.72 -13.98
CA LEU A 18 6.10 -1.95 -13.17
C LEU A 18 4.96 -2.64 -13.95
N ASP A 19 4.81 -2.35 -15.25
CA ASP A 19 3.85 -3.02 -16.13
C ASP A 19 4.19 -4.50 -16.30
N ALA A 20 5.46 -4.84 -16.52
CA ALA A 20 5.91 -6.23 -16.63
C ALA A 20 5.74 -6.98 -15.29
N ALA A 21 6.02 -6.31 -14.17
CA ALA A 21 5.77 -6.86 -12.83
C ALA A 21 4.27 -7.12 -12.59
N TRP A 22 3.40 -6.24 -13.09
CA TRP A 22 1.95 -6.39 -13.00
C TRP A 22 1.45 -7.60 -13.79
N GLU A 23 1.79 -7.70 -15.06
CA GLU A 23 1.34 -8.79 -15.95
C GLU A 23 1.78 -10.16 -15.41
N LEU A 24 3.05 -10.27 -15.00
CA LEU A 24 3.58 -11.49 -14.41
C LEU A 24 2.90 -11.81 -13.07
N GLY A 25 2.78 -10.82 -12.19
CA GLY A 25 2.21 -11.01 -10.86
C GLY A 25 0.72 -11.35 -10.87
N CYS A 26 -0.07 -10.66 -11.70
CA CYS A 26 -1.50 -10.90 -11.88
C CYS A 26 -1.77 -12.34 -12.32
N THR A 27 -1.06 -12.79 -13.37
CA THR A 27 -1.21 -14.14 -13.92
C THR A 27 -0.81 -15.21 -12.90
N THR A 28 0.33 -15.03 -12.25
CA THR A 28 0.92 -16.07 -11.40
C THR A 28 0.20 -16.22 -10.06
N VAL A 29 -0.29 -15.11 -9.48
CA VAL A 29 -1.08 -15.15 -8.24
C VAL A 29 -2.47 -15.76 -8.47
N GLN A 30 -3.08 -15.53 -9.64
CA GLN A 30 -4.35 -16.17 -10.01
C GLN A 30 -4.19 -17.68 -10.22
N GLN A 31 -3.08 -18.11 -10.82
CA GLN A 31 -2.77 -19.53 -11.02
C GLN A 31 -2.40 -20.24 -9.72
N ASN A 32 -1.78 -19.53 -8.77
CA ASN A 32 -1.30 -20.08 -7.50
C ASN A 32 -1.83 -19.26 -6.31
N PRO A 33 -3.16 -19.23 -6.08
CA PRO A 33 -3.80 -18.33 -5.11
C PRO A 33 -3.55 -18.72 -3.64
N SER A 34 -2.86 -19.82 -3.37
CA SER A 34 -2.43 -20.20 -2.02
C SER A 34 -0.98 -19.82 -1.71
N ASP A 35 -0.21 -19.39 -2.70
CA ASP A 35 1.20 -19.06 -2.51
C ASP A 35 1.36 -17.68 -1.86
N SER A 36 1.77 -17.70 -0.58
CA SER A 36 1.95 -16.48 0.21
C SER A 36 3.12 -15.62 -0.27
N PHE A 37 4.17 -16.20 -0.85
CA PHE A 37 5.31 -15.44 -1.37
C PHE A 37 4.93 -14.69 -2.65
N LEU A 38 4.16 -15.32 -3.54
CA LEU A 38 3.62 -14.66 -4.74
C LEU A 38 2.66 -13.54 -4.37
N LYS A 39 1.75 -13.79 -3.42
CA LYS A 39 0.84 -12.75 -2.92
C LYS A 39 1.59 -11.55 -2.33
N GLY A 40 2.59 -11.81 -1.50
CA GLY A 40 3.44 -10.76 -0.91
C GLY A 40 4.19 -9.98 -1.98
N ALA A 41 4.79 -10.64 -2.97
CA ALA A 41 5.47 -9.98 -4.08
C ALA A 41 4.50 -9.10 -4.90
N PHE A 42 3.31 -9.61 -5.21
CA PHE A 42 2.30 -8.88 -5.97
C PHE A 42 1.65 -7.74 -5.19
N PHE A 43 1.50 -7.87 -3.87
CA PHE A 43 1.09 -6.76 -3.01
C PHE A 43 2.02 -5.55 -3.20
N TRP A 44 3.34 -5.77 -3.22
CA TRP A 44 4.29 -4.68 -3.40
C TRP A 44 4.20 -4.03 -4.79
N VAL A 45 3.74 -4.76 -5.81
CA VAL A 45 3.42 -4.18 -7.13
C VAL A 45 2.18 -3.28 -7.02
N CYS A 46 1.11 -3.76 -6.39
CA CYS A 46 -0.09 -2.93 -6.14
C CYS A 46 0.24 -1.68 -5.33
N TYR A 47 1.07 -1.82 -4.29
CA TYR A 47 1.55 -0.73 -3.46
C TYR A 47 2.34 0.32 -4.27
N ALA A 48 3.18 -0.10 -5.22
CA ALA A 48 3.91 0.83 -6.07
C ALA A 48 2.95 1.68 -6.93
N TYR A 49 1.95 1.06 -7.57
CA TYR A 49 0.92 1.82 -8.30
C TYR A 49 0.11 2.75 -7.39
N LEU A 50 -0.28 2.29 -6.20
CA LEU A 50 -0.99 3.13 -5.23
C LEU A 50 -0.16 4.36 -4.85
N LYS A 51 1.15 4.16 -4.64
CA LYS A 51 2.09 5.24 -4.35
C LYS A 51 2.18 6.24 -5.50
N ASP A 52 2.21 5.80 -6.76
CA ASP A 52 2.28 6.69 -7.93
C ASP A 52 1.01 7.55 -8.06
N VAL A 53 -0.17 6.96 -7.85
CA VAL A 53 -1.44 7.72 -7.84
C VAL A 53 -1.44 8.73 -6.69
N ARG A 54 -1.01 8.30 -5.50
CA ARG A 54 -0.92 9.16 -4.32
C ARG A 54 0.07 10.31 -4.53
N ASP A 55 1.21 10.06 -5.16
CA ASP A 55 2.22 11.09 -5.42
C ASP A 55 1.71 12.14 -6.42
N THR A 56 0.86 11.74 -7.36
CA THR A 56 0.12 12.65 -8.25
C THR A 56 -0.82 13.57 -7.46
N ILE A 57 -1.60 13.02 -6.53
CA ILE A 57 -2.47 13.80 -5.64
C ILE A 57 -1.65 14.78 -4.80
N LYS A 58 -0.54 14.31 -4.21
CA LYS A 58 0.35 15.15 -3.40
C LYS A 58 0.98 16.28 -4.22
N ALA A 59 1.43 16.00 -5.44
CA ALA A 59 2.01 17.01 -6.33
C ALA A 59 0.98 18.09 -6.69
N ARG A 60 -0.27 17.70 -6.96
CA ARG A 60 -1.38 18.66 -7.19
C ARG A 60 -1.66 19.51 -5.95
N ALA A 61 -1.67 18.91 -4.76
CA ALA A 61 -1.88 19.63 -3.51
C ALA A 61 -0.77 20.64 -3.23
N ALA A 62 0.49 20.25 -3.42
CA ALA A 62 1.64 21.15 -3.27
C ALA A 62 1.63 22.34 -4.23
N ALA A 63 1.01 22.19 -5.41
CA ALA A 63 0.83 23.26 -6.39
C ALA A 63 -0.31 24.24 -6.03
N GLY A 64 -0.92 24.12 -4.85
CA GLY A 64 -1.99 25.01 -4.37
C GLY A 64 -3.34 24.82 -5.06
N LYS A 65 -3.55 23.68 -5.75
CA LYS A 65 -4.72 23.45 -6.60
C LYS A 65 -5.87 22.71 -5.90
N SER A 66 -5.60 21.91 -4.85
CA SER A 66 -6.63 21.21 -4.06
C SER A 66 -6.05 20.60 -2.78
N GLU A 67 -6.79 20.61 -1.67
CA GLU A 67 -6.40 19.99 -0.39
C GLU A 67 -6.41 18.45 -0.47
N PHE A 68 -5.36 17.82 -1.00
CA PHE A 68 -5.17 16.35 -1.08
C PHE A 68 -6.37 15.50 -1.54
N THR A 69 -7.41 16.13 -2.07
CA THR A 69 -8.65 15.49 -2.51
C THR A 69 -8.36 14.76 -3.81
N PRO A 70 -8.67 13.46 -3.91
CA PRO A 70 -8.53 12.73 -5.16
C PRO A 70 -9.57 13.22 -6.18
N THR A 71 -9.18 13.22 -7.45
CA THR A 71 -10.13 13.24 -8.56
C THR A 71 -10.87 11.91 -8.64
N ARG A 72 -11.99 11.89 -9.37
CA ARG A 72 -12.75 10.66 -9.61
C ARG A 72 -11.89 9.54 -10.20
N GLN A 73 -11.05 9.85 -11.19
CA GLN A 73 -10.18 8.86 -11.84
C GLN A 73 -9.13 8.29 -10.88
N GLU A 74 -8.54 9.12 -10.03
CA GLU A 74 -7.58 8.67 -9.02
C GLU A 74 -8.25 7.78 -7.97
N ALA A 75 -9.46 8.16 -7.53
CA ALA A 75 -10.25 7.36 -6.59
C ALA A 75 -10.62 5.98 -7.19
N GLU A 76 -11.12 5.95 -8.44
CA GLU A 76 -11.45 4.70 -9.15
C GLU A 76 -10.20 3.81 -9.32
N ARG A 77 -9.04 4.40 -9.63
CA ARG A 77 -7.78 3.65 -9.75
C ARG A 77 -7.30 3.08 -8.42
N ILE A 78 -7.40 3.85 -7.34
CA ILE A 78 -7.08 3.38 -5.99
C ILE A 78 -8.01 2.24 -5.60
N ASP A 79 -9.32 2.39 -5.81
CA ASP A 79 -10.31 1.36 -5.49
C ASP A 79 -10.06 0.05 -6.24
N PHE A 80 -9.67 0.12 -7.52
CA PHE A 80 -9.28 -1.05 -8.31
C PHE A 80 -8.06 -1.77 -7.71
N LEU A 81 -7.03 -1.03 -7.30
CA LEU A 81 -5.83 -1.62 -6.70
C LEU A 81 -6.12 -2.20 -5.31
N LEU A 82 -7.03 -1.58 -4.56
CA LEU A 82 -7.49 -2.10 -3.27
C LEU A 82 -8.30 -3.38 -3.40
N ASP A 83 -9.09 -3.54 -4.47
CA ASP A 83 -9.81 -4.80 -4.73
C ASP A 83 -8.84 -5.98 -4.89
N TRP A 84 -7.71 -5.74 -5.57
CA TRP A 84 -6.63 -6.72 -5.65
C TRP A 84 -6.02 -7.02 -4.29
N ILE A 85 -5.67 -6.00 -3.50
CA ILE A 85 -5.10 -6.19 -2.17
C ILE A 85 -6.05 -6.96 -1.24
N ILE A 86 -7.35 -6.67 -1.29
CA ILE A 86 -8.39 -7.40 -0.55
C ILE A 86 -8.44 -8.86 -1.00
N TRP A 87 -8.41 -9.11 -2.32
CA TRP A 87 -8.43 -10.45 -2.88
C TRP A 87 -7.20 -11.29 -2.49
N LEU A 88 -6.03 -10.65 -2.32
CA LEU A 88 -4.82 -11.35 -1.88
C LEU A 88 -4.98 -11.95 -0.47
N ASP A 89 -5.81 -11.34 0.39
CA ASP A 89 -6.10 -11.79 1.76
C ASP A 89 -4.81 -12.18 2.51
N LEU A 90 -3.88 -11.22 2.59
CA LEU A 90 -2.59 -11.43 3.24
C LEU A 90 -2.74 -11.50 4.77
N PRO A 91 -1.91 -12.33 5.43
CA PRO A 91 -1.91 -12.39 6.89
C PRO A 91 -1.33 -11.13 7.52
N ASP A 92 -1.69 -10.92 8.78
CA ASP A 92 -1.27 -9.83 9.67
C ASP A 92 0.20 -9.93 10.14
N SER A 93 1.11 -10.43 9.29
CA SER A 93 2.47 -10.79 9.69
C SER A 93 3.57 -9.86 9.19
N GLY A 94 3.24 -8.80 8.44
CA GLY A 94 4.23 -7.94 7.81
C GLY A 94 3.90 -6.45 7.86
N PHE A 95 4.56 -5.69 6.97
CA PHE A 95 4.49 -4.23 6.92
C PHE A 95 3.44 -3.72 5.93
N GLU A 96 2.68 -4.60 5.30
CA GLU A 96 1.80 -4.33 4.16
C GLU A 96 0.73 -3.29 4.51
N TYR A 97 -0.16 -3.62 5.45
CA TYR A 97 -1.27 -2.74 5.83
C TYR A 97 -0.80 -1.45 6.51
N ARG A 98 0.25 -1.53 7.34
CA ARG A 98 0.90 -0.33 7.90
C ARG A 98 1.45 0.59 6.81
N SER A 99 2.07 0.04 5.77
CA SER A 99 2.60 0.84 4.66
C SER A 99 1.49 1.58 3.92
N LEU A 100 0.33 0.95 3.74
CA LEU A 100 -0.85 1.61 3.17
C LEU A 100 -1.32 2.78 4.03
N LEU A 101 -1.43 2.60 5.35
CA LEU A 101 -1.76 3.67 6.28
C LEU A 101 -0.79 4.85 6.13
N LEU A 102 0.51 4.58 6.12
CA LEU A 102 1.53 5.64 6.10
C LEU A 102 1.51 6.49 4.82
N ILE A 103 1.21 5.92 3.66
CA ILE A 103 1.17 6.70 2.42
C ILE A 103 -0.12 7.51 2.24
N PHE A 104 -1.23 7.04 2.82
CA PHE A 104 -2.55 7.66 2.70
C PHE A 104 -2.98 8.47 3.94
N GLN A 105 -2.19 8.52 5.02
CA GLN A 105 -2.58 9.19 6.28
C GLN A 105 -3.04 10.65 6.14
N ALA A 106 -2.59 11.36 5.10
CA ALA A 106 -2.91 12.76 4.88
C ALA A 106 -4.26 12.99 4.17
N ASN A 107 -4.89 11.93 3.67
CA ASN A 107 -6.13 12.00 2.90
C ASN A 107 -6.95 10.71 2.95
N LEU A 108 -6.80 9.97 4.06
CA LEU A 108 -7.37 8.64 4.25
C LEU A 108 -8.89 8.67 4.24
N GLU A 109 -9.48 9.77 4.71
CA GLU A 109 -10.92 10.02 4.77
C GLU A 109 -11.61 9.96 3.40
N HIS A 110 -10.86 10.15 2.31
CA HIS A 110 -11.38 10.07 0.94
C HIS A 110 -11.47 8.65 0.40
N PHE A 111 -10.94 7.65 1.12
CA PHE A 111 -10.87 6.26 0.66
C PHE A 111 -11.58 5.30 1.64
N PRO A 112 -12.93 5.25 1.65
CA PRO A 112 -13.69 4.38 2.55
C PRO A 112 -13.27 2.91 2.49
N LYS A 113 -12.97 2.39 1.29
CA LYS A 113 -12.51 1.01 1.10
C LYS A 113 -11.19 0.75 1.83
N LEU A 114 -10.23 1.70 1.74
CA LEU A 114 -8.97 1.60 2.45
C LEU A 114 -9.17 1.70 3.97
N MET A 115 -10.03 2.60 4.44
CA MET A 115 -10.36 2.70 5.88
C MET A 115 -10.91 1.39 6.43
N LEU A 116 -11.86 0.77 5.72
CA LEU A 116 -12.44 -0.52 6.12
C LEU A 116 -11.39 -1.64 6.11
N LEU A 117 -10.52 -1.67 5.09
CA LEU A 117 -9.41 -2.61 5.03
C LEU A 117 -8.48 -2.44 6.24
N LEU A 118 -8.04 -1.21 6.52
CA LEU A 118 -7.15 -0.93 7.65
C LEU A 118 -7.82 -1.26 9.00
N ALA A 119 -9.12 -0.98 9.15
CA ALA A 119 -9.86 -1.33 10.36
C ALA A 119 -9.89 -2.85 10.62
N LYS A 120 -10.04 -3.68 9.58
CA LYS A 120 -9.94 -5.15 9.68
C LYS A 120 -8.58 -5.59 10.24
N HIS A 121 -7.52 -4.87 9.89
CA HIS A 121 -6.13 -5.18 10.26
C HIS A 121 -5.59 -4.28 11.40
N ALA A 122 -6.46 -3.61 12.16
CA ALA A 122 -6.08 -2.56 13.12
C ALA A 122 -5.08 -3.02 14.20
N LYS A 123 -5.08 -4.31 14.54
CA LYS A 123 -4.20 -4.90 15.58
C LYS A 123 -2.72 -4.82 15.22
N THR A 124 -2.38 -4.74 13.92
CA THR A 124 -1.00 -4.78 13.41
C THR A 124 -0.53 -3.46 12.83
N LEU A 125 -1.41 -2.45 12.78
CA LEU A 125 -1.07 -1.14 12.24
C LEU A 125 -0.08 -0.36 13.11
N PHE A 126 -0.13 -0.54 14.44
CA PHE A 126 0.66 0.23 15.40
C PHE A 126 1.52 -0.68 16.28
N SER A 127 2.83 -0.41 16.30
CA SER A 127 3.77 -1.07 17.20
C SER A 127 3.66 -0.48 18.62
N PRO A 128 4.20 -1.16 19.65
CA PRO A 128 4.30 -0.59 20.99
C PRO A 128 5.06 0.74 21.04
N GLU A 129 6.02 0.94 20.13
CA GLU A 129 6.82 2.16 20.02
C GLU A 129 6.02 3.35 19.49
N ASP A 130 4.96 3.11 18.70
CA ASP A 130 4.07 4.17 18.25
C ASP A 130 3.21 4.73 19.39
N LYS A 131 3.06 3.96 20.47
CA LYS A 131 2.27 4.33 21.65
C LYS A 131 3.09 5.11 22.69
N GLN A 132 4.40 5.25 22.46
CA GLN A 132 5.27 5.98 23.38
C GLN A 132 5.13 7.50 23.14
N PRO A 133 4.85 8.29 24.18
CA PRO A 133 4.87 9.75 24.09
C PRO A 133 6.23 10.26 23.60
N PHE A 134 6.24 11.37 22.88
CA PHE A 134 7.47 12.04 22.50
C PHE A 134 7.98 12.87 23.68
N ILE A 135 9.20 12.62 24.13
CA ILE A 135 9.84 13.42 25.17
C ILE A 135 10.43 14.67 24.51
N THR A 136 9.93 15.84 24.88
CA THR A 136 10.44 17.15 24.45
C THR A 136 11.06 17.89 25.64
N GLU A 137 11.79 18.97 25.38
CA GLU A 137 12.31 19.86 26.43
C GLU A 137 11.21 20.47 27.32
N LYS A 138 9.95 20.45 26.86
CA LYS A 138 8.77 20.94 27.60
C LYS A 138 7.97 19.84 28.31
N GLY A 139 8.48 18.61 28.34
CA GLY A 139 7.81 17.44 28.92
C GLY A 139 7.34 16.43 27.85
N GLU A 140 6.36 15.60 28.20
CA GLU A 140 5.82 14.57 27.33
C GLU A 140 4.68 15.10 26.45
N SER A 141 4.75 14.82 25.15
CA SER A 141 3.67 15.11 24.19
C SER A 141 3.10 13.82 23.60
N PRO A 142 1.78 13.70 23.41
CA PRO A 142 1.20 12.65 22.58
C PRO A 142 1.84 12.68 21.19
N LYS A 143 2.09 11.51 20.62
CA LYS A 143 2.63 11.35 19.27
C LYS A 143 1.55 11.57 18.21
#